data_AF-A0A3P1WHR1-F1
#
_entry.id   AF-A0A3P1WHR1-F1
#
_cell.length_a   1.000
_cell.length_b   1.000
_cell.length_c   1.000
_cell.angle_alpha   90.00
_cell.angle_beta   90.00
_cell.angle_gamma   90.00
#
_symmetry.space_group_name_H-M   'P 1'
#
loop_
_entity.id
_entity.type
_entity.pdbx_description
1 polymer ?
#
loop_
_entity_poly.entity_id
_entity_poly.type
_entity_poly.pdbx_seq_one_letter_code
_entity_poly.pdbx_strand_id
1 'polypeptide(L)'
;MKGQGRHQVTLLPEVLDDFVTEDNPVRVIDVFVDELQLDTLGFERVNAKQTGRPGYHPATMLKLYIYGYLNRIQSSRRLEKEAHRNVELMWLLERLTPDFKT
;
A
#
# COMPACT_ATOMS: atom_id res chain seq x y z
N MET A 1 4.79 -9.92 -30.12
CA MET A 1 5.34 -8.75 -29.41
C MET A 1 6.76 -9.06 -28.94
N LYS A 2 7.74 -8.17 -29.14
CA LYS A 2 9.07 -8.24 -28.52
C LYS A 2 9.13 -7.16 -27.43
N GLY A 3 9.68 -7.49 -26.27
CA GLY A 3 9.84 -6.54 -25.16
C GLY A 3 10.86 -5.44 -25.47
N GLN A 4 10.84 -4.36 -24.69
CA GLN A 4 11.84 -3.31 -24.74
C GLN A 4 13.17 -3.78 -24.12
N GLY A 5 14.29 -3.21 -24.57
CA GLY A 5 15.63 -3.58 -24.10
C GLY A 5 15.91 -3.04 -22.69
N ARG A 6 16.61 -3.83 -21.84
CA ARG A 6 16.90 -3.45 -20.44
C ARG A 6 17.70 -2.14 -20.27
N HIS A 7 18.40 -1.71 -21.32
CA HIS A 7 19.22 -0.50 -21.33
C HIS A 7 18.52 0.67 -22.04
N GLN A 8 17.26 0.49 -22.43
CA GLN A 8 16.49 1.56 -23.04
C GLN A 8 16.24 2.64 -21.99
N VAL A 9 16.71 3.86 -22.30
CA VAL A 9 16.44 5.03 -21.47
C VAL A 9 15.00 5.43 -21.70
N THR A 10 14.18 5.30 -20.67
CA THR A 10 12.78 5.76 -20.68
C THR A 10 12.71 7.00 -19.80
N LEU A 11 11.91 8.00 -20.20
CA LEU A 11 11.43 9.01 -19.27
C LEU A 11 10.55 8.27 -18.26
N LEU A 12 11.04 8.10 -17.03
CA LEU A 12 10.24 7.47 -15.98
C LEU A 12 9.01 8.36 -15.73
N PRO A 13 7.84 7.77 -15.42
CA PRO A 13 6.66 8.54 -15.04
C PRO A 13 6.97 9.53 -13.92
N GLU A 14 6.36 10.71 -14.00
CA GLU A 14 6.72 11.86 -13.17
C GLU A 14 6.21 11.70 -11.73
N VAL A 15 5.11 10.96 -11.56
CA VAL A 15 4.52 10.64 -10.25
C VAL A 15 4.13 9.17 -10.13
N LEU A 16 3.96 8.69 -8.89
CA LEU A 16 3.52 7.31 -8.63
C LEU A 16 2.17 6.99 -9.27
N ASP A 17 1.28 7.98 -9.35
CA ASP A 17 -0.07 7.83 -9.87
C ASP A 17 -0.10 7.38 -11.33
N ASP A 18 0.90 7.78 -12.13
CA ASP A 18 1.04 7.39 -13.54
C ASP A 18 1.32 5.89 -13.73
N PHE A 19 1.82 5.20 -12.69
CA PHE A 19 2.07 3.77 -12.74
C PHE A 19 0.84 2.91 -12.44
N VAL A 20 -0.22 3.51 -11.89
CA VAL A 20 -1.45 2.82 -11.50
C VAL A 20 -2.58 3.37 -12.34
N THR A 21 -3.06 2.60 -13.31
CA THR A 21 -4.15 3.02 -14.20
C THR A 21 -5.44 3.29 -13.41
N GLU A 22 -6.34 4.10 -13.96
CA GLU A 22 -7.62 4.44 -13.31
C GLU A 22 -8.51 3.23 -13.05
N ASP A 23 -8.40 2.19 -13.88
CA ASP A 23 -9.13 0.92 -13.76
C ASP A 23 -8.43 -0.11 -12.86
N ASN A 24 -7.28 0.21 -12.29
CA ASN A 24 -6.56 -0.71 -11.42
C ASN A 24 -7.36 -0.96 -10.12
N PRO A 25 -7.62 -2.23 -9.74
CA PRO A 25 -8.41 -2.56 -8.56
C PRO A 25 -7.81 -2.06 -7.23
N VAL A 26 -6.51 -1.74 -7.19
CA VAL A 26 -5.88 -1.16 -5.99
C VAL A 26 -6.53 0.17 -5.58
N ARG A 27 -7.02 0.96 -6.55
CA ARG A 27 -7.72 2.22 -6.29
C ARG A 27 -9.04 2.01 -5.54
N VAL A 28 -9.71 0.88 -5.74
CA VAL A 28 -10.92 0.53 -4.99
C VAL A 28 -10.60 0.28 -3.53
N ILE A 29 -9.45 -0.35 -3.22
CA ILE A 29 -9.02 -0.58 -1.84
C ILE A 29 -8.77 0.77 -1.14
N ASP A 30 -8.14 1.70 -1.84
CA ASP A 30 -7.81 3.03 -1.34
C ASP A 30 -9.08 3.80 -0.93
N VAL A 31 -9.99 4.00 -1.90
CA VAL A 31 -11.26 4.70 -1.68
C VAL A 31 -12.11 4.00 -0.63
N PHE A 32 -12.22 2.66 -0.69
CA PHE A 32 -13.03 1.91 0.26
C PHE A 32 -12.54 2.09 1.70
N VAL A 33 -11.23 2.02 1.95
CA VAL A 33 -10.70 2.16 3.31
C VAL A 33 -10.78 3.60 3.80
N ASP A 34 -10.60 4.59 2.92
CA ASP A 34 -10.65 6.01 3.29
C ASP A 34 -12.07 6.48 3.63
N GLU A 35 -13.10 5.81 3.10
CA GLU A 35 -14.50 6.05 3.47
C GLU A 35 -14.90 5.46 4.84
N LEU A 36 -14.08 4.58 5.44
CA LEU A 36 -14.40 3.95 6.72
C LEU A 36 -14.14 4.88 7.92
N GLN A 37 -15.14 5.00 8.79
CA GLN A 37 -15.00 5.62 10.12
C GLN A 37 -14.34 4.64 11.09
N LEU A 38 -13.02 4.46 10.98
CA LEU A 38 -12.27 3.44 11.73
C LEU A 38 -12.38 3.56 13.26
N ASP A 39 -12.56 4.77 13.77
CA ASP A 39 -12.76 5.04 15.19
C ASP A 39 -14.09 4.43 15.70
N THR A 40 -15.16 4.56 14.92
CA THR A 40 -16.47 3.96 15.23
C THR A 40 -16.49 2.44 15.06
N LEU A 41 -15.60 1.91 14.23
CA LEU A 41 -15.45 0.47 13.97
C LEU A 41 -14.57 -0.25 15.01
N GLY A 42 -14.11 0.47 16.04
CA GLY A 42 -13.35 -0.10 17.15
C GLY A 42 -11.85 -0.21 16.88
N PHE A 43 -11.29 0.48 15.89
CA PHE A 43 -9.84 0.54 15.71
C PHE A 43 -9.20 1.46 16.77
N GLU A 44 -8.53 0.86 17.74
CA GLU A 44 -7.70 1.56 18.70
C GLU A 44 -6.39 1.98 18.01
N ARG A 45 -6.02 3.27 18.05
CA ARG A 45 -4.84 3.92 17.38
C ARG A 45 -5.12 4.71 16.09
N VAL A 46 -6.38 5.04 15.79
CA VAL A 46 -6.67 6.07 14.76
C VAL A 46 -5.97 7.40 15.12
N ASN A 47 -5.97 7.75 16.40
CA ASN A 47 -5.17 8.86 16.93
C ASN A 47 -3.82 8.36 17.43
N ALA A 48 -2.72 8.90 16.89
CA ALA A 48 -1.38 8.58 17.33
C ALA A 48 -1.16 8.95 18.81
N LYS A 49 -0.51 8.08 19.59
CA LYS A 49 -0.10 8.40 20.96
C LYS A 49 0.97 9.51 20.93
N GLN A 50 0.91 10.44 21.89
CA GLN A 50 1.86 11.55 21.99
C GLN A 50 3.31 11.12 22.32
N THR A 51 3.53 9.88 22.77
CA THR A 51 4.84 9.40 23.21
C THR A 51 5.30 8.18 22.40
N GLY A 52 6.57 8.19 21.98
CA GLY A 52 7.20 7.12 21.21
C GLY A 52 7.10 7.31 19.69
N ARG A 53 7.63 6.37 18.91
CA ARG A 53 7.39 6.35 17.46
C ARG A 53 5.92 5.97 17.24
N PRO A 54 5.11 6.80 16.56
CA PRO A 54 3.74 6.43 16.27
C PRO A 54 3.74 5.16 15.42
N GLY A 55 2.90 4.19 15.78
CA GLY A 55 2.66 3.02 14.94
C GLY A 55 1.99 3.43 13.62
N TYR A 56 1.95 2.52 12.66
CA TYR A 56 1.21 2.76 11.41
C TYR A 56 -0.26 3.04 11.68
N HIS A 57 -0.84 3.96 10.90
CA HIS A 57 -2.26 4.26 10.98
C HIS A 57 -3.06 3.00 10.63
N PRO A 58 -4.17 2.69 11.34
CA PRO A 58 -4.97 1.50 11.07
C PRO A 58 -5.44 1.38 9.62
N ALA A 59 -5.74 2.50 8.95
CA ALA A 59 -6.08 2.52 7.52
C ALA A 59 -4.96 1.94 6.65
N THR A 60 -3.70 2.34 6.88
CA THR A 60 -2.54 1.85 6.13
C THR A 60 -2.40 0.32 6.28
N MET A 61 -2.56 -0.18 7.51
CA MET A 61 -2.50 -1.62 7.77
C MET A 61 -3.67 -2.35 7.11
N LEU A 62 -4.88 -1.80 7.18
CA LEU A 62 -6.07 -2.39 6.57
C LEU A 62 -5.96 -2.46 5.04
N LYS A 63 -5.51 -1.37 4.38
CA LYS A 63 -5.19 -1.32 2.94
C LYS A 63 -4.22 -2.45 2.57
N LEU A 64 -3.14 -2.61 3.31
CA LEU A 64 -2.15 -3.69 3.09
C LEU A 64 -2.75 -5.10 3.26
N TYR A 65 -3.58 -5.33 4.29
CA TYR A 65 -4.20 -6.64 4.51
C TYR A 65 -5.24 -6.99 3.44
N ILE A 66 -6.08 -6.04 3.02
CA ILE A 66 -7.05 -6.24 1.94
C ILE A 66 -6.31 -6.55 0.64
N TYR A 67 -5.27 -5.77 0.30
CA TYR A 67 -4.43 -6.03 -0.87
C TYR A 67 -3.85 -7.44 -0.85
N GLY A 68 -3.27 -7.83 0.30
CA GLY A 68 -2.70 -9.16 0.50
C GLY A 68 -3.72 -10.28 0.32
N TYR A 69 -4.93 -10.10 0.86
CA TYR A 69 -6.00 -11.07 0.73
C TYR A 69 -6.43 -11.26 -0.73
N LEU A 70 -6.70 -10.16 -1.44
CA LEU A 70 -7.12 -10.17 -2.84
C LEU A 70 -6.05 -10.77 -3.76
N ASN A 71 -4.78 -10.51 -3.48
CA ASN A 71 -3.63 -11.00 -4.26
C ASN A 71 -3.05 -12.33 -3.75
N ARG A 72 -3.72 -13.00 -2.80
CA ARG A 72 -3.29 -14.30 -2.21
C ARG A 72 -1.87 -14.26 -1.59
N ILE A 73 -1.50 -13.13 -1.01
CA ILE A 73 -0.23 -12.91 -0.29
C ILE A 73 -0.49 -12.95 1.21
N GLN A 74 -0.47 -14.15 1.79
CA GLN A 74 -0.85 -14.36 3.20
C GLN A 74 0.30 -14.16 4.19
N SER A 75 1.55 -14.20 3.73
CA SER A 75 2.71 -14.01 4.61
C SER A 75 2.98 -12.53 4.80
N SER A 76 2.96 -12.08 6.04
CA SER A 76 3.40 -10.74 6.44
C SER A 76 4.81 -10.38 5.95
N ARG A 77 5.76 -11.31 6.00
CA ARG A 77 7.11 -11.11 5.43
C ARG A 77 7.08 -10.92 3.92
N ARG A 78 6.16 -11.62 3.22
CA ARG A 78 5.97 -11.41 1.78
C ARG A 78 5.31 -10.06 1.52
N LEU A 79 4.33 -9.65 2.32
CA LEU A 79 3.70 -8.33 2.23
C LEU A 79 4.71 -7.20 2.43
N GLU A 80 5.55 -7.30 3.46
CA GLU A 80 6.68 -6.39 3.68
C GLU A 80 7.57 -6.31 2.43
N LYS A 81 7.94 -7.46 1.86
CA LYS A 81 8.75 -7.50 0.62
C LYS A 81 8.03 -6.87 -0.57
N GLU A 82 6.73 -7.08 -0.72
CA GLU A 82 5.94 -6.46 -1.80
C GLU A 82 5.84 -4.95 -1.62
N ALA A 83 5.68 -4.43 -0.40
CA ALA A 83 5.64 -2.98 -0.15
C ALA A 83 6.92 -2.26 -0.64
N HIS A 84 8.05 -2.98 -0.72
CA HIS A 84 9.32 -2.44 -1.22
C HIS A 84 9.49 -2.50 -2.74
N ARG A 85 8.68 -3.27 -3.48
CA ARG A 85 8.97 -3.56 -4.90
C ARG A 85 7.76 -3.51 -5.84
N ASN A 86 6.56 -3.66 -5.29
CA ASN A 86 5.33 -3.66 -6.04
C ASN A 86 4.80 -2.23 -6.12
N VAL A 87 4.67 -1.71 -7.34
CA VAL A 87 4.26 -0.33 -7.58
C VAL A 87 2.86 -0.03 -7.06
N GLU A 88 1.96 -1.01 -7.09
CA GLU A 88 0.60 -0.87 -6.54
C GLU A 88 0.64 -0.66 -5.03
N LEU A 89 1.49 -1.40 -4.30
CA LEU A 89 1.66 -1.18 -2.86
C LEU A 89 2.44 0.09 -2.53
N MET A 90 3.41 0.47 -3.34
CA MET A 90 4.08 1.77 -3.19
C MET A 90 3.09 2.92 -3.35
N TRP A 91 2.17 2.80 -4.30
CA TRP A 91 1.10 3.76 -4.52
C TRP A 91 0.09 3.74 -3.35
N LEU A 92 -0.46 2.57 -3.02
CA LEU A 92 -1.50 2.40 -2.00
C LEU A 92 -1.05 2.79 -0.58
N LEU A 93 0.23 2.59 -0.26
CA LEU A 93 0.79 2.87 1.06
C LEU A 93 1.61 4.16 1.09
N GLU A 94 1.62 4.95 0.01
CA GLU A 94 2.43 6.17 -0.09
C GLU A 94 3.92 5.92 0.22
N ARG A 95 4.45 4.78 -0.27
CA ARG A 95 5.80 4.25 -0.01
C ARG A 95 6.12 3.93 1.46
N LEU A 96 5.13 3.89 2.34
CA LEU A 96 5.31 3.27 3.64
C LEU A 96 5.56 1.77 3.48
N THR A 97 6.52 1.26 4.25
CA THR A 97 6.86 -0.16 4.26
C THR A 97 6.65 -0.73 5.66
N PRO A 98 5.40 -1.07 6.03
CA PRO A 98 5.12 -1.73 7.30
C PRO A 98 5.99 -2.96 7.49
N ASP A 99 6.71 -2.99 8.62
CA ASP A 99 7.57 -4.12 8.92
C ASP A 99 6.75 -5.26 9.53
N PHE A 100 7.21 -6.50 9.39
CA PHE A 100 6.56 -7.62 10.05
C PHE A 100 6.62 -7.56 11.60
N LYS A 101 7.46 -6.70 12.18
CA LYS A 101 7.72 -6.69 13.63
C LYS A 101 6.79 -5.74 14.41
N THR A 102 5.90 -5.03 13.72
CA THR A 102 5.04 -3.99 14.30
C THR A 102 3.98 -4.56 15.25
#